data_AF-A0A2M7P436-F1
#
_entry.id   AF-A0A2M7P436-F1
#
_cell.length_a   1.000
_cell.length_b   1.000
_cell.length_c   1.000
_cell.angle_alpha   90.00
_cell.angle_beta   90.00
_cell.angle_gamma   90.00
#
_symmetry.space_group_name_H-M   'P 1'
#
loop_
_entity.id
_entity.type
_entity.pdbx_description
1 polymer ?
#
loop_
_entity_poly.entity_id
_entity_poly.type
_entity_poly.pdbx_seq_one_letter_code
_entity_poly.pdbx_strand_id
1 'polypeptide(L)' 'MTASFFQDGQNRIGDYEILERIGGGGMAEVFLGRKTGTSGFEKRVAIKRILPHLAGEQAFVGC' A
#
# COMPACT_ATOMS: atom_id res chain seq x y z
N MET A 1 7.00 22.84 0.09
CA MET A 1 5.59 22.41 0.17
C MET A 1 5.50 20.93 -0.19
N THR A 2 6.26 20.09 0.52
CA THR A 2 5.80 19.10 1.52
C THR A 2 4.88 18.03 0.96
N ALA A 3 5.49 17.08 0.23
CA ALA A 3 4.96 15.73 0.04
C ALA A 3 5.96 14.71 0.60
N SER A 4 6.49 14.98 1.80
CA SER A 4 7.27 14.02 2.57
C SER A 4 6.33 13.22 3.47
N PHE A 5 5.44 12.42 2.88
CA PHE A 5 4.58 11.50 3.63
C PHE A 5 5.17 10.08 3.73
N PHE A 6 6.34 9.84 3.15
CA PHE A 6 7.12 8.62 3.30
C PHE A 6 8.54 8.96 3.78
N GLN A 7 8.63 9.44 5.01
CA GLN A 7 9.88 9.50 5.76
C GLN A 7 9.64 8.85 7.12
N ASP A 8 9.67 7.53 7.11
CA ASP A 8 10.30 6.70 8.13
C ASP A 8 10.38 5.28 7.54
N GLY A 9 11.35 4.46 7.89
CA GLY A 9 11.67 3.17 7.25
C GLY A 9 10.62 2.05 7.37
N GLN A 10 9.33 2.37 7.35
CA GLN A 10 8.23 1.47 7.56
C GLN A 10 7.48 1.25 6.25
N ASN A 11 8.01 0.37 5.40
CA ASN A 11 7.26 -0.19 4.27
C ASN A 11 6.17 -1.15 4.76
N ARG A 12 5.56 -0.91 5.93
CA ARG A 12 4.72 -1.87 6.64
C ARG A 12 3.45 -1.20 7.15
N ILE A 13 2.31 -1.80 6.81
CA ILE A 13 0.96 -1.41 7.21
C ILE A 13 0.39 -2.58 8.02
N GLY A 14 0.39 -2.49 9.35
CA GLY A 14 -0.01 -3.60 10.22
C GLY A 14 0.84 -4.86 9.98
N ASP A 15 0.21 -5.96 9.59
CA ASP A 15 0.88 -7.22 9.25
C ASP A 15 1.36 -7.30 7.79
N TYR A 16 1.24 -6.22 7.03
CA TYR A 16 1.54 -6.19 5.61
C TYR A 16 2.79 -5.38 5.34
N GLU A 17 3.84 -6.01 4.84
CA GLU A 17 5.04 -5.37 4.33
C GLU A 17 4.89 -5.15 2.83
N ILE A 18 4.92 -3.91 2.38
CA ILE A 18 5.10 -3.54 0.98
C ILE A 18 6.55 -3.90 0.61
N LEU A 19 6.76 -4.42 -0.59
CA LEU A 19 8.09 -4.82 -1.09
C LEU A 19 8.48 -3.93 -2.26
N GLU A 20 7.83 -4.11 -3.42
CA GLU A 20 8.17 -3.42 -4.66
C GLU A 20 6.92 -3.05 -5.45
N ARG A 21 7.03 -2.07 -6.35
CA ARG A 21 5.94 -1.72 -7.27
C ARG A 21 5.95 -2.69 -8.46
N ILE A 22 4.85 -3.39 -8.67
CA ILE A 22 4.71 -4.37 -9.76
C ILE A 22 3.89 -3.84 -10.95
N GLY A 23 3.20 -2.72 -10.78
CA GLY A 23 2.45 -2.10 -11.87
C GLY A 23 1.71 -0.84 -11.44
N GLY A 24 1.05 -0.23 -12.40
CA GLY A 24 0.13 0.88 -12.14
C GLY A 24 -0.62 1.25 -13.41
N GLY A 25 -1.82 1.78 -13.23
CA GLY A 25 -2.65 2.33 -14.30
C GLY A 25 -3.20 3.69 -13.89
N GLY A 26 -4.08 4.26 -14.73
CA GLY A 26 -4.61 5.62 -14.52
C GLY A 26 -5.37 5.85 -13.22
N MET A 27 -5.79 4.79 -12.51
CA MET A 27 -6.58 4.90 -11.28
C MET A 27 -5.83 4.52 -10.00
N ALA A 28 -4.75 3.74 -10.11
CA ALA A 28 -4.05 3.20 -8.96
C ALA A 28 -2.69 2.61 -9.34
N GLU A 29 -1.81 2.54 -8.35
CA GLU A 29 -0.57 1.79 -8.39
C GLU A 29 -0.72 0.46 -7.65
N VAL A 30 -0.03 -0.58 -8.11
CA VAL A 30 -0.05 -1.91 -7.49
C VAL A 30 1.35 -2.26 -7.02
N PHE A 31 1.45 -2.63 -5.75
CA PHE A 31 2.67 -3.06 -5.10
C PHE A 31 2.57 -4.53 -4.74
N LEU A 32 3.67 -5.27 -4.91
CA LEU A 32 3.85 -6.54 -4.26
C LEU A 32 4.09 -6.27 -2.78
N GLY A 33 3.39 -7.01 -1.93
CA GLY A 33 3.63 -7.03 -0.51
C GLY A 33 3.64 -8.44 0.04
N ARG A 34 3.92 -8.54 1.33
CA ARG A 34 4.03 -9.75 2.10
C ARG A 34 3.23 -9.56 3.38
N LYS A 35 2.25 -10.43 3.62
CA LYS A 35 1.57 -10.51 4.90
C LYS A 35 2.33 -11.47 5.81
N THR A 36 2.81 -10.98 6.95
CA THR A 36 3.40 -11.79 8.01
C THR A 36 2.31 -12.24 8.98
N GLY A 37 1.99 -13.53 9.02
CA GLY A 37 1.07 -14.11 9.99
C GLY A 37 1.76 -14.62 11.25
N THR A 38 0.97 -14.99 12.26
CA THR A 38 1.45 -15.74 13.42
C THR A 38 2.00 -17.10 12.98
N SER A 39 3.10 -17.54 13.59
CA SER A 39 3.84 -18.78 13.28
C SER A 39 4.72 -18.78 12.02
N GLY A 40 5.20 -17.61 11.57
CA GLY A 40 6.20 -17.51 10.49
C GLY A 40 5.64 -17.74 9.09
N PHE A 41 4.32 -17.74 8.94
CA PHE A 41 3.68 -17.85 7.62
C PHE A 41 3.73 -16.51 6.89
N GLU A 42 4.28 -16.50 5.69
CA GLU A 42 4.36 -15.34 4.84
C GLU A 42 3.53 -15.55 3.56
N LYS A 43 2.60 -14.64 3.27
CA LYS A 43 1.80 -14.69 2.05
C LYS A 43 2.08 -13.49 1.15
N ARG A 44 2.41 -13.74 -0.12
CA ARG A 44 2.49 -12.68 -1.13
C ARG A 44 1.09 -12.11 -1.39
N VAL A 45 0.98 -10.79 -1.36
CA VAL A 45 -0.27 -10.05 -1.59
C VAL A 45 -0.04 -8.92 -2.58
N ALA A 46 -1.10 -8.52 -3.28
CA ALA A 46 -1.10 -7.31 -4.08
C ALA A 46 -1.72 -6.16 -3.29
N ILE A 47 -1.02 -5.05 -3.15
CA ILE A 47 -1.44 -3.85 -2.43
C ILE A 47 -1.75 -2.78 -3.48
N LYS A 48 -3.02 -2.41 -3.62
CA LYS A 48 -3.47 -1.38 -4.57
C LYS A 48 -3.55 -0.03 -3.87
N ARG A 49 -2.72 0.92 -4.29
CA ARG A 49 -2.71 2.31 -3.79
C ARG A 49 -3.43 3.21 -4.78
N ILE A 50 -4.52 3.85 -4.35
CA ILE A 50 -5.23 4.84 -5.15
C ILE A 50 -4.35 6.10 -5.24
N LEU A 51 -4.26 6.68 -6.44
CA LEU A 51 -3.46 7.89 -6.66
C LEU A 51 -4.05 9.05 -5.83
N PRO A 52 -3.21 9.87 -5.17
CA PRO A 52 -3.69 10.94 -4.28
C PRO A 52 -4.54 11.99 -5.01
N HIS A 53 -4.35 12.16 -6.33
CA HIS A 53 -5.17 13.05 -7.15
C HIS A 53 -6.58 12.50 -7.46
N LEU A 54 -6.84 11.22 -7.20
CA LEU A 54 -8.18 10.61 -7.22
C LEU A 54 -8.75 10.44 -5.81
N ALA A 55 -7.91 10.45 -4.78
CA ALA A 55 -8.31 10.40 -3.38
C ALA A 55 -8.81 11.76 -2.83
N GLY A 56 -8.83 12.81 -3.66
CA GLY A 56 -9.35 14.14 -3.34
C GLY A 56 -10.88 14.20 -3.22
N GLU A 57 -11.61 13.18 -3.70
CA GLU A 57 -13.02 12.99 -3.36
C GLU A 57 -13.17 11.75 -2.47
N GLN A 58 -13.14 12.01 -1.17
CA GLN A 58 -13.93 11.35 -0.12
C GLN A 58 -14.01 9.81 -0.12
N ALA A 59 -13.42 9.25 0.94
CA ALA A 59 -13.90 8.06 1.65
C ALA A 59 -14.05 6.76 0.83
N PHE A 60 -12.96 6.01 0.71
CA PHE A 60 -13.04 4.55 0.56
C PHE A 60 -12.66 3.87 1.87
N VAL A 61 -13.54 3.98 2.86
CA VAL A 61 -13.62 3.07 4.02
C VAL A 61 -15.03 2.48 3.95
N GLY A 62 -15.10 1.18 3.64
CA GLY A 62 -16.36 0.48 3.38
C GLY A 62 -17.31 0.48 4.57
N CYS A 63 -18.61 0.57 4.26
CA CYS A 63 -19.69 0.11 5.12
C CYS A 63 -19.93 -1.39 4.93
#